data_AF-A0AAQ4EXA7-F1
#
_entry.id   AF-A0AAQ4EXA7-F1
#
_cell.length_a   1.000
_cell.length_b   1.000
_cell.length_c   1.000
_cell.angle_alpha   90.00
_cell.angle_beta   90.00
_cell.angle_gamma   90.00
#
_symmetry.space_group_name_H-M   'P 1'
#
loop_
_entity.id
_entity.type
_entity.pdbx_description
1 polymer ?
#
loop_
_entity_poly.entity_id
_entity_poly.type
_entity_poly.pdbx_seq_one_letter_code
_entity_poly.pdbx_strand_id
1 'polypeptide(L)'
;MLDRDCSSKRTFNENFFHDWRRCMTMREAKLVRCLAKCDFAEINAYYKRKAEERKAMTAEQKQVPQSDNIMSFVSTSSHITKLALRAGNEKEEGRVADTVGCCSLRVEHITLHYQTPDDKFVVQFDFLGKDAVRYVNAVAVDKRVFDNLELFIEDKEPEDDLFDLLSTGTLNKHLNELMEGLTAKVFRTYNASRTFEQELDFLTEGTMTYTKHLHHALCTVNAEL
;
A
#
# COMPACT_ATOMS: atom_id res chain seq x y z
N MET A 1 10.58 -12.81 -12.76
CA MET A 1 11.84 -12.95 -11.98
C MET A 1 12.84 -13.98 -12.54
N LEU A 2 12.46 -14.86 -13.48
CA LEU A 2 13.39 -15.88 -13.99
C LEU A 2 14.61 -15.29 -14.71
N ASP A 3 14.47 -14.10 -15.30
CA ASP A 3 15.54 -13.37 -15.97
C ASP A 3 16.38 -12.46 -15.04
N ARG A 4 16.12 -12.45 -13.72
CA ARG A 4 16.87 -11.64 -12.75
C ARG A 4 17.99 -12.46 -12.10
N ASP A 5 19.13 -11.84 -11.80
CA ASP A 5 20.31 -12.51 -11.20
C ASP A 5 20.01 -13.29 -9.90
N CYS A 6 18.97 -12.92 -9.14
CA CYS A 6 18.58 -13.61 -7.92
C CYS A 6 18.09 -15.05 -8.15
N SER A 7 17.51 -15.38 -9.30
CA SER A 7 17.01 -16.72 -9.64
C SER A 7 18.13 -17.75 -9.82
N SER A 8 19.36 -17.29 -10.05
CA SER A 8 20.55 -18.14 -10.14
C SER A 8 21.18 -18.45 -8.77
N LYS A 9 20.81 -17.72 -7.72
CA LYS A 9 21.39 -17.86 -6.38
C LYS A 9 20.80 -19.06 -5.65
N ARG A 10 21.68 -19.98 -5.23
CA ARG A 10 21.29 -21.20 -4.50
C ARG A 10 20.44 -20.91 -3.26
N THR A 11 20.84 -19.93 -2.44
CA THR A 11 20.13 -19.54 -1.21
C THR A 11 18.71 -19.04 -1.49
N PHE A 12 18.51 -18.30 -2.58
CA PHE A 12 17.19 -17.84 -3.00
C PHE A 12 16.30 -19.02 -3.38
N ASN A 13 16.83 -19.93 -4.21
CA ASN A 13 16.11 -21.13 -4.66
C ASN A 13 15.74 -22.09 -3.51
N GLU A 14 16.61 -22.22 -2.51
CA GLU A 14 16.34 -23.02 -1.31
C GLU A 14 15.21 -22.40 -0.46
N ASN A 15 15.27 -21.09 -0.20
CA ASN A 15 14.23 -20.38 0.55
C ASN A 15 12.89 -20.41 -0.19
N PHE A 16 12.89 -20.08 -1.48
CA PHE A 16 11.70 -20.12 -2.33
C PHE A 16 11.06 -21.51 -2.35
N PHE A 17 11.84 -22.57 -2.55
CA PHE A 17 11.28 -23.92 -2.64
C PHE A 17 10.70 -24.38 -1.30
N HIS A 18 11.36 -24.02 -0.20
CA HIS A 18 10.87 -24.31 1.14
C HIS A 18 9.52 -23.63 1.39
N ASP A 19 9.37 -22.35 1.06
CA ASP A 19 8.12 -21.61 1.27
C ASP A 19 7.03 -22.06 0.30
N TRP A 20 7.37 -22.32 -0.96
CA TRP A 20 6.42 -22.81 -1.95
C TRP A 20 5.82 -24.16 -1.52
N ARG A 21 6.61 -25.06 -0.92
CA ARG A 21 6.10 -26.34 -0.39
C ARG A 21 5.09 -26.18 0.75
N ARG A 22 5.11 -25.08 1.51
CA ARG A 22 4.13 -24.80 2.57
C ARG A 22 2.74 -24.47 2.00
N CYS A 23 2.70 -23.94 0.78
CA CYS A 23 1.46 -23.58 0.09
C CYS A 23 0.93 -24.70 -0.82
N MET A 24 1.64 -25.82 -0.96
CA MET A 24 1.23 -26.96 -1.77
C MET A 24 0.23 -27.86 -1.06
N THR A 25 -0.71 -28.42 -1.81
CA THR A 25 -1.51 -29.55 -1.34
C THR A 25 -0.65 -30.81 -1.16
N MET A 26 -1.15 -31.76 -0.39
CA MET A 26 -0.47 -33.03 -0.13
C MET A 26 -0.18 -33.85 -1.40
N ARG A 27 -0.97 -33.66 -2.47
CA ARG A 27 -0.73 -34.28 -3.79
C ARG A 27 0.37 -33.57 -4.56
N GLU A 28 0.35 -32.24 -4.60
CA GLU A 28 1.37 -31.43 -5.27
C GLU A 28 2.73 -31.60 -4.61
N ALA A 29 2.79 -31.58 -3.27
CA ALA A 29 4.02 -31.79 -2.51
C ALA A 29 4.66 -33.18 -2.74
N LYS A 30 3.86 -34.18 -3.14
CA LYS A 30 4.34 -35.51 -3.53
C LYS A 30 4.92 -35.54 -4.96
N LEU A 31 4.41 -34.70 -5.86
CA LEU A 31 4.84 -34.61 -7.26
C LEU A 31 6.05 -33.67 -7.41
N VAL A 32 5.96 -32.48 -6.82
CA VAL A 32 6.95 -31.41 -6.90
C VAL A 32 7.98 -31.60 -5.78
N ARG A 33 9.00 -32.40 -6.04
CA ARG A 33 10.05 -32.74 -5.06
C ARG A 33 11.37 -32.01 -5.27
N CYS A 34 11.59 -31.43 -6.45
CA CYS A 34 12.84 -30.79 -6.79
C CYS A 34 12.56 -29.58 -7.68
N LEU A 35 12.93 -28.39 -7.19
CA LEU A 35 12.76 -27.13 -7.93
C LEU A 35 13.48 -27.16 -9.29
N ALA A 36 14.67 -27.79 -9.36
CA ALA A 36 15.46 -27.88 -10.59
C ALA A 36 14.79 -28.71 -11.71
N LYS A 37 13.71 -29.45 -11.38
CA LYS A 37 12.91 -30.20 -12.36
C LYS A 37 11.61 -29.48 -12.76
N CYS A 38 11.33 -28.34 -12.15
CA CYS A 38 10.17 -27.52 -12.49
C CYS A 38 10.55 -26.62 -13.66
N ASP A 39 9.75 -26.71 -14.73
CA ASP A 39 9.84 -25.78 -15.84
C ASP A 39 8.81 -24.67 -15.65
N PHE A 40 9.29 -23.43 -15.56
CA PHE A 40 8.47 -22.24 -15.40
C PHE A 40 8.47 -21.38 -16.68
N ALA A 41 9.07 -21.85 -17.78
CA ALA A 41 9.22 -21.06 -19.01
C ALA A 41 7.87 -20.62 -19.58
N GLU A 42 6.88 -21.51 -19.58
CA GLU A 42 5.53 -21.21 -20.08
C GLU A 42 4.82 -20.17 -19.20
N ILE A 43 4.97 -20.27 -17.87
CA ILE A 43 4.43 -19.29 -16.92
C ILE A 43 5.13 -17.94 -17.12
N ASN A 44 6.45 -17.93 -17.28
CA ASN A 44 7.21 -16.70 -17.56
C ASN A 44 6.76 -16.03 -18.86
N ALA A 45 6.59 -16.81 -19.92
CA ALA A 45 6.14 -16.32 -21.22
C ALA A 45 4.74 -15.73 -21.14
N TYR A 46 3.83 -16.37 -20.40
CA TYR A 46 2.49 -15.85 -20.14
C TYR A 46 2.54 -14.48 -19.45
N TYR A 47 3.31 -14.35 -18.36
CA TYR A 47 3.40 -13.09 -17.63
C TYR A 47 4.12 -11.98 -18.42
N LYS A 48 5.15 -12.31 -19.21
CA LYS A 48 5.78 -11.37 -20.15
C LYS A 48 4.78 -10.87 -21.19
N ARG A 49 4.01 -11.76 -21.80
CA ARG A 49 2.97 -11.38 -22.77
C ARG A 49 1.89 -10.51 -22.12
N LYS A 50 1.43 -10.87 -20.92
CA LYS A 50 0.50 -10.06 -20.12
C LYS A 50 1.06 -8.67 -19.81
N ALA A 51 2.33 -8.54 -19.48
CA ALA A 51 2.98 -7.26 -19.23
C ALA A 51 3.08 -6.41 -20.51
N GLU A 52 3.40 -7.01 -21.65
CA GLU A 52 3.39 -6.35 -22.95
C GLU A 52 1.97 -5.92 -23.37
N GLU A 53 0.98 -6.78 -23.17
CA GLU A 53 -0.44 -6.45 -23.37
C GLU A 53 -0.86 -5.27 -22.46
N ARG A 54 -0.41 -5.23 -21.19
CA ARG A 54 -0.64 -4.09 -20.27
C ARG A 54 0.02 -2.79 -20.74
N LYS A 55 1.22 -2.87 -21.31
CA LYS A 55 1.94 -1.71 -21.89
C LYS A 55 1.33 -1.25 -23.20
N ALA A 56 0.76 -2.16 -23.99
CA ALA A 56 0.13 -1.89 -25.28
C ALA A 56 -1.33 -1.40 -25.17
N MET A 57 -1.97 -1.51 -23.99
CA MET A 57 -3.33 -0.99 -23.78
C MET A 57 -3.34 0.54 -23.74
N THR A 58 -4.23 1.14 -24.52
CA THR A 58 -4.59 2.56 -24.41
C THR A 58 -5.32 2.85 -23.10
N ALA A 59 -5.27 4.09 -22.60
CA ALA A 59 -5.93 4.51 -21.36
C ALA A 59 -7.45 4.17 -21.32
N GLU A 60 -8.10 4.09 -22.49
CA GLU A 60 -9.52 3.72 -22.63
C GLU A 60 -9.77 2.20 -22.55
N GLN A 61 -8.81 1.34 -22.89
CA GLN A 61 -8.98 -0.12 -22.85
C GLN A 61 -8.56 -0.75 -21.52
N LYS A 62 -7.79 -0.04 -20.67
CA LYS A 62 -7.56 -0.40 -19.26
C LYS A 62 -8.82 -0.30 -18.38
N GLN A 63 -9.98 -0.02 -18.99
CA GLN A 63 -11.24 0.32 -18.33
C GLN A 63 -12.13 -0.92 -18.10
N VAL A 64 -11.63 -2.00 -17.47
CA VAL A 64 -12.47 -3.09 -16.89
C VAL A 64 -11.79 -3.73 -15.65
N PRO A 65 -12.47 -3.90 -14.49
CA PRO A 65 -13.51 -3.07 -13.90
C PRO A 65 -12.85 -2.09 -12.92
N GLN A 66 -12.82 -0.81 -13.30
CA GLN A 66 -12.43 0.28 -12.41
C GLN A 66 -13.16 0.19 -11.07
N SER A 67 -14.39 -0.35 -11.00
CA SER A 67 -15.17 -0.51 -9.78
C SER A 67 -14.55 -1.46 -8.74
N ASP A 68 -13.96 -2.60 -9.12
CA ASP A 68 -13.40 -3.54 -8.14
C ASP A 68 -12.02 -3.07 -7.65
N ASN A 69 -11.22 -2.48 -8.54
CA ASN A 69 -9.94 -1.87 -8.19
C ASN A 69 -10.14 -0.57 -7.41
N ILE A 70 -11.15 0.25 -7.73
CA ILE A 70 -11.55 1.43 -6.95
C ILE A 70 -12.12 1.00 -5.61
N MET A 71 -12.97 -0.02 -5.49
CA MET A 71 -13.48 -0.46 -4.19
C MET A 71 -12.37 -1.07 -3.32
N SER A 72 -11.47 -1.84 -3.93
CA SER A 72 -10.26 -2.35 -3.29
C SER A 72 -9.32 -1.21 -2.86
N PHE A 73 -9.20 -0.18 -3.69
CA PHE A 73 -8.47 1.05 -3.38
C PHE A 73 -9.20 1.96 -2.40
N VAL A 74 -10.52 2.03 -2.36
CA VAL A 74 -11.29 2.81 -1.37
C VAL A 74 -11.19 2.10 -0.04
N SER A 75 -11.21 0.77 -0.01
CA SER A 75 -10.94 -0.01 1.19
C SER A 75 -9.48 0.18 1.67
N THR A 76 -8.52 0.07 0.76
CA THR A 76 -7.09 0.25 1.05
C THR A 76 -6.75 1.69 1.42
N SER A 77 -7.25 2.67 0.64
CA SER A 77 -7.09 4.10 0.90
C SER A 77 -7.87 4.53 2.12
N SER A 78 -9.03 3.97 2.46
CA SER A 78 -9.72 4.22 3.74
C SER A 78 -8.88 3.75 4.91
N HIS A 79 -8.26 2.58 4.80
CA HIS A 79 -7.26 2.11 5.77
C HIS A 79 -6.03 3.03 5.83
N ILE A 80 -5.54 3.50 4.70
CA ILE A 80 -4.44 4.49 4.63
C ILE A 80 -4.92 5.89 5.07
N THR A 81 -6.22 6.18 5.03
CA THR A 81 -6.80 7.44 5.51
C THR A 81 -6.90 7.44 7.03
N LYS A 82 -6.95 6.25 7.67
CA LYS A 82 -6.63 6.11 9.10
C LYS A 82 -5.18 6.57 9.40
N LEU A 83 -4.27 6.50 8.43
CA LEU A 83 -2.89 7.02 8.51
C LEU A 83 -2.78 8.52 8.17
N ALA A 84 -3.91 9.22 8.02
CA ALA A 84 -4.03 10.66 7.80
C ALA A 84 -3.29 11.25 6.57
N LEU A 85 -2.94 10.40 5.59
CA LEU A 85 -2.25 10.83 4.39
C LEU A 85 -3.08 11.83 3.57
N ARG A 86 -2.42 12.82 2.98
CA ARG A 86 -3.05 13.79 2.07
C ARG A 86 -3.23 13.16 0.70
N ALA A 87 -4.32 13.49 0.01
CA ALA A 87 -4.61 12.97 -1.33
C ALA A 87 -3.45 13.15 -2.33
N GLY A 88 -2.71 14.27 -2.24
CA GLY A 88 -1.53 14.53 -3.08
C GLY A 88 -1.91 14.79 -4.54
N ASN A 89 -1.94 16.06 -4.95
CA ASN A 89 -2.09 16.37 -6.37
C ASN A 89 -0.73 16.20 -7.07
N GLU A 90 -0.77 15.71 -8.31
CA GLU A 90 0.38 15.74 -9.22
C GLU A 90 0.92 17.18 -9.33
N LYS A 91 2.24 17.32 -9.25
CA LYS A 91 2.94 18.61 -9.36
C LYS A 91 3.71 18.65 -10.68
N GLU A 92 3.79 19.82 -11.31
CA GLU A 92 4.66 20.03 -12.48
C GLU A 92 6.14 19.85 -12.07
N GLU A 93 6.86 19.03 -12.83
CA GLU A 93 8.28 18.75 -12.62
C GLU A 93 9.13 20.03 -12.72
N GLY A 94 10.04 20.24 -11.75
CA GLY A 94 11.16 21.18 -11.89
C GLY A 94 11.08 22.52 -11.15
N ARG A 95 10.04 22.82 -10.36
CA ARG A 95 10.00 24.07 -9.56
C ARG A 95 9.70 23.93 -8.06
N VAL A 96 9.37 22.74 -7.56
CA VAL A 96 8.99 22.51 -6.16
C VAL A 96 9.76 21.31 -5.62
N ALA A 97 10.06 21.30 -4.32
CA ALA A 97 10.61 20.11 -3.65
C ALA A 97 9.78 18.87 -4.01
N ASP A 98 10.46 17.75 -4.31
CA ASP A 98 9.85 16.46 -4.63
C ASP A 98 9.12 15.94 -3.39
N THR A 99 7.83 16.25 -3.34
CA THR A 99 6.95 15.89 -2.23
C THR A 99 5.75 15.17 -2.79
N VAL A 100 5.38 14.07 -2.16
CA VAL A 100 4.31 13.19 -2.61
C VAL A 100 3.16 13.12 -1.61
N GLY A 101 1.99 12.71 -2.08
CA GLY A 101 0.85 12.33 -1.25
C GLY A 101 0.25 11.01 -1.75
N CYS A 102 -0.88 10.60 -1.18
CA CYS A 102 -1.46 9.27 -1.36
C CYS A 102 -1.63 8.83 -2.82
N CYS A 103 -2.10 9.73 -3.70
CA CYS A 103 -2.32 9.42 -5.12
C CYS A 103 -1.06 9.58 -5.97
N SER A 104 -0.01 10.21 -5.47
CA SER A 104 1.25 10.45 -6.18
C SER A 104 2.42 9.70 -5.53
N LEU A 105 2.13 8.64 -4.77
CA LEU A 105 3.16 7.75 -4.23
C LEU A 105 3.78 6.98 -5.40
N ARG A 106 5.11 6.98 -5.45
CA ARG A 106 5.93 6.05 -6.25
C ARG A 106 6.27 4.77 -5.48
N VAL A 107 6.70 3.74 -6.21
CA VAL A 107 7.08 2.44 -5.66
C VAL A 107 8.17 2.56 -4.59
N GLU A 108 9.16 3.43 -4.78
CA GLU A 108 10.26 3.65 -3.84
C GLU A 108 9.85 4.10 -2.43
N HIS A 109 8.65 4.68 -2.29
CA HIS A 109 8.18 5.23 -1.03
C HIS A 109 7.58 4.20 -0.08
N ILE A 110 7.41 2.95 -0.55
CA ILE A 110 6.86 1.88 0.26
C ILE A 110 7.76 0.65 0.27
N THR A 111 7.74 -0.07 1.39
CA THR A 111 8.39 -1.37 1.52
C THR A 111 7.43 -2.33 2.20
N LEU A 112 7.26 -3.51 1.59
CA LEU A 112 6.36 -4.54 2.06
C LEU A 112 7.14 -5.58 2.87
N HIS A 113 6.74 -5.81 4.11
CA HIS A 113 7.35 -6.77 5.03
C HIS A 113 6.32 -7.81 5.47
N TYR A 114 6.72 -9.08 5.41
CA TYR A 114 5.95 -10.18 6.01
C TYR A 114 6.68 -10.69 7.24
N GLN A 115 6.03 -10.62 8.40
CA GLN A 115 6.60 -11.05 9.68
C GLN A 115 5.94 -12.36 10.15
N THR A 116 6.77 -13.40 10.30
CA THR A 116 6.43 -14.63 11.04
C THR A 116 7.02 -14.52 12.45
N PRO A 117 6.36 -15.03 13.52
CA PRO A 117 5.27 -16.02 13.55
C PRO A 117 3.83 -15.46 13.65
N ASP A 118 3.65 -14.14 13.73
CA ASP A 118 2.33 -13.53 13.98
C ASP A 118 1.43 -13.36 12.73
N ASP A 119 1.87 -13.84 11.56
CA ASP A 119 1.21 -13.61 10.26
C ASP A 119 0.84 -12.13 10.03
N LYS A 120 1.78 -11.23 10.36
CA LYS A 120 1.60 -9.78 10.19
C LYS A 120 2.11 -9.32 8.83
N PHE A 121 1.22 -8.68 8.09
CA PHE A 121 1.52 -7.99 6.83
C PHE A 121 1.77 -6.52 7.12
N VAL A 122 3.02 -6.06 7.00
CA VAL A 122 3.42 -4.71 7.39
C VAL A 122 3.83 -3.91 6.16
N VAL A 123 3.27 -2.71 6.01
CA VAL A 123 3.64 -1.74 4.98
C VAL A 123 4.41 -0.62 5.66
N GLN A 124 5.66 -0.44 5.25
CA GLN A 124 6.49 0.68 5.67
C GLN A 124 6.39 1.79 4.62
N PHE A 125 6.16 3.01 5.08
CA PHE A 125 6.15 4.24 4.28
C PHE A 125 7.37 5.08 4.63
N ASP A 126 8.02 5.64 3.62
CA ASP A 126 9.11 6.61 3.79
C ASP A 126 9.14 7.59 2.61
N PHE A 127 8.65 8.81 2.84
CA PHE A 127 8.59 9.82 1.77
C PHE A 127 8.55 11.25 2.32
N LEU A 128 8.81 12.23 1.45
CA LEU A 128 8.63 13.65 1.78
C LEU A 128 7.21 14.09 1.44
N GLY A 129 6.47 14.52 2.46
CA GLY A 129 5.13 15.07 2.31
C GLY A 129 5.13 16.59 2.08
N LYS A 130 3.95 17.20 2.27
CA LYS A 130 3.78 18.67 2.17
C LYS A 130 4.85 19.41 2.98
N ASP A 131 5.36 20.50 2.42
CA ASP A 131 6.40 21.35 3.03
C ASP A 131 7.72 20.59 3.29
N ALA A 132 7.97 19.51 2.54
CA ALA A 132 9.15 18.63 2.63
C ALA A 132 9.33 17.96 4.01
N VAL A 133 8.23 17.77 4.74
CA VAL A 133 8.24 17.02 6.01
C VAL A 133 8.28 15.53 5.71
N ARG A 134 9.31 14.84 6.19
CA ARG A 134 9.44 13.39 6.04
C ARG A 134 8.37 12.68 6.84
N TYR A 135 7.69 11.74 6.19
CA TYR A 135 6.74 10.82 6.79
C TYR A 135 7.37 9.43 6.80
N VAL A 136 7.58 8.87 7.99
CA VAL A 136 8.04 7.50 8.18
C VAL A 136 7.02 6.80 9.07
N ASN A 137 6.46 5.69 8.60
CA ASN A 137 5.51 4.91 9.40
C ASN A 137 5.52 3.44 8.97
N ALA A 138 5.27 2.52 9.90
CA ALA A 138 5.13 1.10 9.61
C ALA A 138 3.81 0.59 10.17
N VAL A 139 2.96 0.07 9.28
CA VAL A 139 1.56 -0.19 9.59
C VAL A 139 1.21 -1.62 9.23
N ALA A 140 0.61 -2.34 10.17
CA ALA A 140 0.01 -3.63 9.90
C ALA A 140 -1.28 -3.46 9.09
N VAL A 141 -1.38 -4.13 7.96
CA VAL A 141 -2.52 -4.09 7.05
C VAL A 141 -3.14 -5.47 6.91
N ASP A 142 -4.38 -5.52 6.43
CA ASP A 142 -5.03 -6.78 6.09
C ASP A 142 -4.30 -7.47 4.92
N LYS A 143 -4.29 -8.80 4.92
CA LYS A 143 -3.69 -9.61 3.84
C LYS A 143 -4.12 -9.15 2.45
N ARG A 144 -5.42 -8.87 2.26
CA ARG A 144 -5.96 -8.42 0.97
C ARG A 144 -5.33 -7.11 0.51
N VAL A 145 -5.11 -6.17 1.44
CA VAL A 145 -4.45 -4.89 1.14
C VAL A 145 -3.00 -5.12 0.74
N PHE A 146 -2.29 -5.98 1.46
CA PHE A 146 -0.91 -6.35 1.16
C PHE A 146 -0.77 -7.02 -0.21
N ASP A 147 -1.59 -8.03 -0.50
CA ASP A 147 -1.61 -8.72 -1.79
C ASP A 147 -1.86 -7.74 -2.95
N ASN A 148 -2.76 -6.75 -2.77
CA ASN A 148 -2.99 -5.72 -3.78
C ASN A 148 -1.78 -4.81 -3.98
N LEU A 149 -1.09 -4.42 -2.90
CA LEU A 149 0.10 -3.59 -2.99
C LEU A 149 1.24 -4.32 -3.70
N GLU A 150 1.40 -5.64 -3.47
CA GLU A 150 2.33 -6.46 -4.26
C GLU A 150 2.00 -6.43 -5.75
N LEU A 151 0.72 -6.56 -6.10
CA LEU A 151 0.25 -6.46 -7.50
C LEU A 151 0.49 -5.07 -8.10
N PHE A 152 0.38 -4.00 -7.31
CA PHE A 152 0.62 -2.64 -7.79
C PHE A 152 2.11 -2.32 -7.99
N ILE A 153 3.00 -3.03 -7.31
CA ILE A 153 4.46 -2.92 -7.47
C ILE A 153 4.97 -3.84 -8.59
N GLU A 154 4.22 -4.89 -8.95
CA GLU A 154 4.63 -5.85 -9.97
C GLU A 154 4.90 -5.17 -11.33
N ASP A 155 6.06 -5.47 -11.93
CA ASP A 155 6.54 -4.92 -13.20
C ASP A 155 6.77 -3.39 -13.25
N LYS A 156 6.96 -2.75 -12.09
CA LYS A 156 7.30 -1.32 -11.97
C LYS A 156 8.73 -1.08 -11.47
N GLU A 157 9.32 0.01 -11.92
CA GLU A 157 10.58 0.54 -11.42
C GLU A 157 10.35 1.41 -10.16
N PRO A 158 11.37 1.67 -9.33
CA PRO A 158 11.23 2.44 -8.09
C PRO A 158 10.62 3.84 -8.30
N GLU A 159 10.91 4.47 -9.43
CA GLU A 159 10.46 5.81 -9.79
C GLU A 159 9.05 5.83 -10.41
N ASP A 160 8.46 4.67 -10.71
CA ASP A 160 7.12 4.59 -11.27
C ASP A 160 6.05 4.86 -10.21
N ASP A 161 4.92 5.44 -10.64
CA ASP A 161 3.76 5.66 -9.78
C ASP A 161 3.19 4.33 -9.27
N LEU A 162 3.05 4.23 -7.95
CA LEU A 162 2.41 3.09 -7.29
C LEU A 162 0.96 2.93 -7.76
N PHE A 163 0.26 4.06 -7.95
CA PHE A 163 -1.13 4.11 -8.42
C PHE A 163 -1.24 4.77 -9.80
N ASP A 164 -0.60 4.20 -10.81
CA ASP A 164 -0.56 4.67 -12.21
C ASP A 164 -1.94 4.84 -12.88
N LEU A 165 -2.98 4.19 -12.35
CA LEU A 165 -4.35 4.29 -12.87
C LEU A 165 -5.24 5.24 -12.08
N LEU A 166 -4.68 5.96 -11.10
CA LEU A 166 -5.46 6.75 -10.16
C LEU A 166 -4.91 8.17 -10.02
N SER A 167 -5.79 9.15 -10.20
CA SER A 167 -5.52 10.55 -9.91
C SER A 167 -6.47 11.07 -8.83
N THR A 168 -6.12 12.20 -8.23
CA THR A 168 -7.00 12.86 -7.23
C THR A 168 -8.35 13.27 -7.82
N GLY A 169 -8.41 13.55 -9.12
CA GLY A 169 -9.65 13.83 -9.84
C GLY A 169 -10.58 12.62 -9.85
N THR A 170 -10.07 11.46 -10.28
CA THR A 170 -10.83 10.20 -10.31
C THR A 170 -11.29 9.77 -8.91
N LEU A 171 -10.42 9.91 -7.91
CA LEU A 171 -10.77 9.61 -6.52
C LEU A 171 -11.90 10.50 -6.01
N ASN A 172 -11.78 11.82 -6.15
CA ASN A 172 -12.81 12.74 -5.65
C ASN A 172 -14.13 12.60 -6.40
N LYS A 173 -14.10 12.30 -7.71
CA LYS A 173 -15.32 12.01 -8.47
C LYS A 173 -16.05 10.80 -7.88
N HIS A 174 -15.34 9.70 -7.64
CA HIS A 174 -15.94 8.51 -7.05
C HIS A 174 -16.46 8.76 -5.62
N LEU A 175 -15.70 9.49 -4.79
CA LEU A 175 -16.16 9.87 -3.46
C LEU A 175 -17.45 10.70 -3.50
N ASN A 176 -17.55 11.63 -4.46
CA ASN A 176 -18.73 12.47 -4.63
C ASN A 176 -19.96 11.65 -5.09
N GLU A 177 -19.76 10.62 -5.91
CA GLU A 177 -20.82 9.67 -6.30
C GLU A 177 -21.34 8.86 -5.11
N LEU A 178 -20.46 8.52 -4.15
CA LEU A 178 -20.86 7.83 -2.92
C LEU A 178 -21.63 8.75 -1.96
N MET A 179 -21.26 10.02 -1.90
CA MET A 179 -21.92 11.03 -1.09
C MET A 179 -21.65 12.43 -1.67
N GLU A 180 -22.71 13.18 -1.94
CA GLU A 180 -22.61 14.53 -2.47
C GLU A 180 -21.72 15.41 -1.57
N GLY A 181 -20.70 16.03 -2.17
CA GLY A 181 -19.75 16.90 -1.48
C GLY A 181 -18.60 16.17 -0.76
N LEU A 182 -18.56 14.84 -0.76
CA LEU A 182 -17.48 14.07 -0.17
C LEU A 182 -16.20 14.16 -1.02
N THR A 183 -15.07 14.44 -0.36
CA THR A 183 -13.74 14.49 -0.98
C THR A 183 -12.70 13.91 -0.03
N ALA A 184 -11.51 13.59 -0.53
CA ALA A 184 -10.42 13.07 0.30
C ALA A 184 -10.02 14.04 1.44
N LYS A 185 -10.23 15.35 1.26
CA LYS A 185 -10.01 16.35 2.32
C LYS A 185 -10.97 16.17 3.49
N VAL A 186 -12.23 15.82 3.21
CA VAL A 186 -13.28 15.66 4.23
C VAL A 186 -12.91 14.54 5.20
N PHE A 187 -12.33 13.45 4.72
CA PHE A 187 -11.89 12.35 5.59
C PHE A 187 -10.80 12.77 6.58
N ARG A 188 -9.83 13.61 6.18
CA ARG A 188 -8.79 14.11 7.10
C ARG A 188 -9.39 14.94 8.22
N THR A 189 -10.35 15.81 7.88
CA THR A 189 -11.07 16.61 8.88
C THR A 189 -11.90 15.71 9.80
N TYR A 190 -12.62 14.74 9.23
CA TYR A 190 -13.44 13.81 10.01
C TYR A 190 -12.60 12.98 10.99
N ASN A 191 -11.51 12.38 10.53
CA ASN A 191 -10.63 11.57 11.37
C ASN A 191 -9.99 12.41 12.48
N ALA A 192 -9.55 13.64 12.19
CA ALA A 192 -9.01 14.54 13.21
C ALA A 192 -10.05 14.89 14.27
N SER A 193 -11.26 15.27 13.85
CA SER A 193 -12.35 15.61 14.77
C SER A 193 -12.79 14.42 15.62
N ARG A 194 -12.95 13.24 15.01
CA ARG A 194 -13.39 12.04 15.72
C ARG A 194 -12.33 11.48 16.66
N THR A 195 -11.05 11.52 16.27
CA THR A 195 -9.95 11.13 17.16
C THR A 195 -9.89 12.07 18.36
N PHE A 196 -10.01 13.38 18.12
CA PHE A 196 -10.03 14.36 19.21
C PHE A 196 -11.22 14.15 20.16
N GLU A 197 -12.41 13.88 19.63
CA GLU A 197 -13.61 13.57 20.42
C GLU A 197 -13.41 12.31 21.27
N GLN A 198 -12.90 11.22 20.68
CA GLN A 198 -12.64 9.96 21.40
C GLN A 198 -11.58 10.11 22.49
N GLU A 199 -10.49 10.82 22.20
CA GLU A 199 -9.45 11.10 23.19
C GLU A 199 -9.99 11.99 24.31
N LEU A 200 -10.82 12.99 23.97
CA LEU A 200 -11.44 13.86 24.97
C LEU A 200 -12.38 13.05 25.88
N ASP A 201 -13.24 12.21 25.32
CA ASP A 201 -14.15 11.36 26.10
C ASP A 201 -13.37 10.41 27.03
N PHE A 202 -12.34 9.74 26.51
CA PHE A 202 -11.48 8.85 27.29
C PHE A 202 -10.77 9.59 28.44
N LEU A 203 -10.23 10.78 28.17
CA LEU A 203 -9.53 11.58 29.17
C LEU A 203 -10.47 12.21 30.20
N THR A 204 -11.75 12.37 29.90
CA THR A 204 -12.73 13.04 30.76
C THR A 204 -13.52 12.06 31.66
N GLU A 205 -13.58 10.76 31.31
CA GLU A 205 -14.23 9.73 32.14
C GLU A 205 -13.43 9.34 33.41
N GLY A 206 -12.12 9.62 33.45
CA GLY A 206 -11.28 9.43 34.62
C GLY A 206 -11.16 10.71 35.46
N THR A 207 -11.58 10.66 36.73
CA THR A 207 -11.39 11.75 37.71
C THR A 207 -9.91 12.09 37.93
N MET A 208 -9.30 12.90 37.06
CA MET A 208 -7.92 13.37 37.23
C MET A 208 -7.79 14.83 36.79
N THR A 209 -7.14 15.62 37.64
CA THR A 209 -7.01 17.08 37.55
C THR A 209 -6.30 17.58 36.28
N TYR A 210 -6.74 18.75 35.79
CA TYR A 210 -6.34 19.46 34.57
C TYR A 210 -4.82 19.50 34.26
N THR A 211 -3.96 19.43 35.28
CA THR A 211 -2.50 19.54 35.13
C THR A 211 -1.82 18.29 34.55
N LYS A 212 -2.45 17.10 34.59
CA LYS A 212 -1.91 15.89 33.95
C LYS A 212 -2.26 15.73 32.46
N HIS A 213 -3.21 16.53 31.96
CA HIS A 213 -3.76 16.40 30.60
C HIS A 213 -2.74 16.75 29.50
N LEU A 214 -1.97 17.82 29.69
CA LEU A 214 -1.00 18.27 28.68
C LEU A 214 0.20 17.33 28.53
N HIS A 215 0.68 16.76 29.64
CA HIS A 215 1.86 15.88 29.59
C HIS A 215 1.52 14.51 28.98
N HIS A 216 0.35 13.94 29.28
CA HIS A 216 -0.05 12.66 28.68
C HIS A 216 -0.38 12.82 27.19
N ALA A 217 -1.17 13.83 26.81
CA ALA A 217 -1.51 14.09 25.41
C ALA A 217 -0.27 14.33 24.52
N LEU A 218 0.74 15.03 25.04
CA LEU A 218 2.00 15.23 24.31
C LEU A 218 2.85 13.96 24.20
N CYS A 219 2.78 13.06 25.19
CA CYS A 219 3.49 11.78 25.14
C CYS A 219 2.83 10.76 24.21
N THR A 220 1.50 10.68 24.18
CA THR A 220 0.77 9.72 23.33
C THR A 220 0.84 10.12 21.84
N VAL A 221 0.72 11.41 21.54
CA VAL A 221 0.88 11.93 20.16
C VAL A 221 2.29 11.66 19.62
N ASN A 222 3.32 11.63 20.47
CA ASN A 222 4.69 11.29 20.07
C ASN A 222 4.98 9.79 20.00
N ALA A 223 4.09 8.92 20.48
CA ALA A 223 4.26 7.47 20.45
C ALA A 223 3.57 6.81 19.24
N GLU A 224 2.65 7.52 18.59
CA GLU A 224 1.92 7.09 17.39
C GLU A 224 2.33 7.85 16.11
N LEU A 225 3.33 8.73 16.21
CA LEU A 225 4.06 9.34 15.09
C LEU A 225 5.45 8.70 14.95
#